data_AF-A0A0R1SJX0-F1
#
_entry.id   AF-A0A0R1SJX0-F1
#
_cell.length_a   1.000
_cell.length_b   1.000
_cell.length_c   1.000
_cell.angle_alpha   90.00
_cell.angle_beta   90.00
_cell.angle_gamma   90.00
#
_symmetry.space_group_name_H-M   'P 1'
#
loop_
_entity.id
_entity.type
_entity.pdbx_description
1 polymer ?
#
loop_
_entity_poly.entity_id
_entity_poly.type
_entity_poly.pdbx_seq_one_letter_code
_entity_poly.pdbx_strand_id
1 'polypeptide(L)'
;MSHYDFRGRKLLNLLIYLPLIIPSTALITNMDFMMIKYGINGSYFGVVSVHCMFCLPYAIKLLEDNLALYGDKYEGVSTNLGANWWQTFIRVTLPLSKNGLKGAILMTYIVSMTQYLATLMIGDGKYLTLSVRMFPFTQAGRYKIAAIYAITFLIVTIIPLYIIEKVLIFRRGRHLS
;
A
#
# COMPACT_ATOMS: atom_id res chain seq x y z
N MET A 1 -3.92 -5.46 16.00
CA MET A 1 -2.65 -6.19 16.27
C MET A 1 -2.01 -5.83 17.61
N SER A 2 -2.53 -4.87 18.39
CA SER A 2 -1.89 -4.36 19.61
C SER A 2 -1.77 -5.41 20.73
N HIS A 3 -2.74 -6.33 20.88
CA HIS A 3 -2.81 -7.23 22.04
C HIS A 3 -2.81 -8.75 21.76
N TYR A 4 -2.65 -9.21 20.51
CA TYR A 4 -2.60 -10.65 20.20
C TYR A 4 -1.17 -11.14 19.99
N ASP A 5 -0.50 -11.49 21.09
CA ASP A 5 0.81 -12.14 21.07
C ASP A 5 0.67 -13.65 20.76
N PHE A 6 0.60 -14.00 19.48
CA PHE A 6 0.72 -15.38 19.04
C PHE A 6 2.19 -15.73 18.76
N ARG A 7 2.56 -17.01 18.99
CA ARG A 7 3.94 -17.51 18.90
C ARG A 7 4.67 -17.25 17.56
N GLY A 8 3.94 -16.94 16.48
CA GLY A 8 4.49 -16.61 15.15
C GLY A 8 4.51 -15.11 14.78
N ARG A 9 4.08 -14.22 15.68
CA ARG A 9 3.87 -12.78 15.36
C ARG A 9 5.14 -12.09 14.88
N LYS A 10 6.28 -12.36 15.53
CA LYS A 10 7.58 -11.76 15.15
C LYS A 10 8.00 -12.16 13.73
N LEU A 11 7.81 -13.44 13.37
CA LEU A 11 8.14 -13.93 12.04
C LEU A 11 7.21 -13.32 10.98
N LEU A 12 5.91 -13.25 11.25
CA LEU A 12 4.94 -12.67 10.34
C LEU A 12 5.18 -11.17 10.12
N ASN A 13 5.45 -10.41 11.20
CA ASN A 13 5.83 -9.00 11.10
C ASN A 13 7.14 -8.83 10.34
N LEU A 14 8.15 -9.68 10.61
CA LEU A 14 9.40 -9.65 9.87
C LEU A 14 9.15 -9.88 8.38
N LEU A 15 8.32 -10.86 7.99
CA LEU A 15 8.00 -11.15 6.59
C LEU A 15 7.25 -10.01 5.90
N ILE A 16 6.30 -9.38 6.60
CA ILE A 16 5.52 -8.25 6.08
C ILE A 16 6.41 -7.02 5.86
N TYR A 17 7.29 -6.72 6.82
CA TYR A 17 8.16 -5.55 6.78
C TYR A 17 9.50 -5.80 6.07
N LEU A 18 9.81 -7.05 5.72
CA LEU A 18 10.99 -7.47 4.97
C LEU A 18 11.23 -6.61 3.71
N PRO A 19 10.21 -6.28 2.91
CA PRO A 19 10.39 -5.48 1.70
C PRO A 19 10.90 -4.06 1.96
N LEU A 20 10.70 -3.53 3.17
CA LEU A 20 11.17 -2.19 3.56
C LEU A 20 12.60 -2.20 4.10
N ILE A 21 13.06 -3.33 4.61
CA ILE A 21 14.40 -3.47 5.22
C ILE A 21 15.45 -3.71 4.13
N ILE A 22 15.10 -4.51 3.13
CA ILE A 22 16.00 -4.83 2.02
C ILE A 22 16.01 -3.67 1.01
N PRO A 23 17.16 -3.31 0.43
CA PRO A 23 17.21 -2.32 -0.64
C PRO A 23 16.22 -2.67 -1.76
N SER A 24 15.34 -1.72 -2.08
CA SER A 24 14.25 -1.93 -3.04
C SER A 24 14.75 -2.34 -4.43
N THR A 25 15.89 -1.81 -4.86
CA THR A 25 16.55 -2.18 -6.12
C THR A 25 16.96 -3.65 -6.13
N ALA A 26 17.61 -4.13 -5.08
CA ALA A 26 18.02 -5.52 -4.95
C ALA A 26 16.80 -6.46 -4.97
N LEU A 27 15.74 -6.11 -4.24
CA LEU A 27 14.50 -6.89 -4.26
C LEU A 27 13.89 -6.99 -5.64
N ILE A 28 13.71 -5.84 -6.32
CA ILE A 28 13.11 -5.80 -7.67
C ILE A 28 13.93 -6.65 -8.64
N THR A 29 15.25 -6.49 -8.65
CA THR A 29 16.12 -7.26 -9.55
C THR A 29 16.04 -8.76 -9.28
N ASN A 30 16.02 -9.20 -8.02
CA ASN A 30 15.89 -10.62 -7.69
C ASN A 30 14.49 -11.18 -8.06
N MET A 31 13.44 -10.42 -7.81
CA MET A 31 12.08 -10.78 -8.23
C MET A 31 11.98 -10.88 -9.75
N ASP A 32 12.60 -9.95 -10.47
CA ASP A 32 12.63 -9.94 -11.93
C ASP A 32 13.29 -11.20 -12.49
N PHE A 33 14.48 -11.57 -12.00
CA PHE A 33 15.14 -12.83 -12.35
C PHE A 33 14.25 -14.05 -12.09
N MET A 34 13.55 -14.07 -10.94
CA MET A 34 12.64 -15.16 -10.60
C MET A 34 11.45 -15.21 -11.57
N MET A 35 10.87 -14.06 -11.91
CA MET A 35 9.73 -13.96 -12.84
C MET A 35 10.09 -14.34 -14.27
N ILE A 36 11.30 -14.01 -14.72
CA ILE A 36 11.84 -14.46 -16.01
C ILE A 36 11.96 -15.99 -15.99
N LYS A 37 12.52 -16.57 -14.92
CA LYS A 37 12.65 -18.03 -14.78
C LYS A 37 11.32 -18.77 -14.84
N TYR A 38 10.25 -18.19 -14.28
CA TYR A 38 8.90 -18.75 -14.33
C TYR A 38 8.08 -18.32 -15.56
N GLY A 39 8.64 -17.51 -16.46
CA GLY A 39 7.95 -17.05 -17.67
C GLY A 39 6.78 -16.09 -17.43
N ILE A 40 6.72 -15.44 -16.27
CA ILE A 40 5.66 -14.50 -15.88
C ILE A 40 6.09 -13.03 -15.98
N ASN A 41 7.34 -12.77 -16.35
CA ASN A 41 7.83 -11.43 -16.68
C ASN A 41 7.06 -10.87 -17.90
N GLY A 42 6.78 -9.56 -17.88
CA GLY A 42 5.96 -8.86 -18.87
C GLY A 42 4.45 -9.15 -18.75
N SER A 43 4.01 -9.91 -17.74
CA SER A 43 2.60 -10.14 -17.44
C SER A 43 2.04 -9.07 -16.51
N TYR A 44 0.78 -8.72 -16.71
CA TYR A 44 0.03 -7.82 -15.83
C TYR A 44 0.04 -8.31 -14.37
N PHE A 45 -0.13 -9.63 -14.16
CA PHE A 45 -0.10 -10.22 -12.82
C PHE A 45 1.27 -10.12 -12.15
N GLY A 46 2.36 -10.21 -12.93
CA GLY A 46 3.72 -10.02 -12.43
C GLY A 46 3.89 -8.62 -11.85
N VAL A 47 3.50 -7.59 -12.62
CA VAL A 47 3.56 -6.18 -12.18
C VAL A 47 2.70 -5.96 -10.93
N VAL A 48 1.44 -6.42 -10.94
CA VAL A 48 0.53 -6.26 -9.79
C VAL A 48 1.08 -6.92 -8.52
N SER A 49 1.66 -8.12 -8.63
CA SER A 49 2.18 -8.84 -7.47
C SER A 49 3.31 -8.08 -6.75
N VAL A 50 4.18 -7.43 -7.51
CA VAL A 50 5.30 -6.65 -6.94
C VAL A 50 4.80 -5.35 -6.35
N HIS A 51 3.83 -4.70 -7.00
CA HIS A 51 3.17 -3.53 -6.42
C HIS A 51 2.53 -3.88 -5.08
N CYS A 52 1.79 -5.00 -5.00
CA CYS A 52 1.23 -5.50 -3.76
C CYS A 52 2.30 -5.74 -2.69
N MET A 53 3.41 -6.40 -3.03
CA MET A 53 4.49 -6.68 -2.08
C MET A 53 5.03 -5.41 -1.40
N PHE A 54 5.21 -4.33 -2.16
CA PHE A 54 5.66 -3.05 -1.60
C PHE A 54 4.54 -2.27 -0.90
N CYS A 55 3.29 -2.38 -1.35
CA CYS A 55 2.16 -1.66 -0.76
C CYS A 55 1.67 -2.26 0.56
N LEU A 56 1.76 -3.59 0.70
CA LEU A 56 1.31 -4.34 1.88
C LEU A 56 1.85 -3.81 3.22
N PRO A 57 3.18 -3.59 3.41
CA PRO A 57 3.69 -3.11 4.69
C PRO A 57 3.14 -1.72 5.06
N TYR A 58 2.95 -0.84 4.08
CA TYR A 58 2.35 0.48 4.33
C TYR A 58 0.88 0.39 4.70
N ALA A 59 0.11 -0.44 4.00
CA ALA A 59 -1.30 -0.65 4.29
C ALA A 59 -1.50 -1.24 5.70
N ILE A 60 -0.71 -2.26 6.04
CA ILE A 60 -0.76 -2.91 7.35
C ILE A 60 -0.35 -1.94 8.45
N LYS A 61 0.75 -1.20 8.28
CA LYS A 61 1.22 -0.23 9.26
C LYS A 61 0.15 0.82 9.57
N LEU A 62 -0.54 1.34 8.55
CA LEU A 62 -1.56 2.34 8.76
C LEU A 62 -2.83 1.80 9.43
N LEU A 63 -3.20 0.56 9.11
CA LEU A 63 -4.29 -0.12 9.81
C LEU A 63 -3.94 -0.38 11.28
N GLU A 64 -2.70 -0.77 11.57
CA GLU A 64 -2.19 -0.93 12.93
C GLU A 64 -2.23 0.39 13.70
N ASP A 65 -1.76 1.49 13.11
CA ASP A 65 -1.76 2.82 13.73
C ASP A 65 -3.19 3.31 14.01
N ASN A 66 -4.14 3.04 13.09
CA ASN A 66 -5.54 3.39 13.31
C ASN A 66 -6.17 2.61 14.46
N LEU A 67 -5.85 1.32 14.58
CA LEU A 67 -6.32 0.47 15.68
C LEU A 67 -5.68 0.86 17.01
N ALA A 68 -4.40 1.24 17.03
CA ALA A 68 -3.74 1.71 18.24
C ALA A 68 -4.37 3.02 18.78
N LEU A 69 -4.85 3.90 17.89
CA LEU A 69 -5.48 5.16 18.28
C LEU A 69 -6.89 4.98 18.88
N TYR A 70 -7.70 4.09 18.30
CA TYR A 70 -9.12 3.96 18.65
C TYR A 70 -9.49 2.58 19.20
N GLY A 71 -8.93 1.51 18.66
CA GLY A 71 -9.32 0.11 18.89
C GLY A 71 -9.03 -0.40 20.30
N ASP A 72 -7.87 -0.08 20.86
CA ASP A 72 -7.39 -0.71 22.11
C ASP A 72 -8.36 -0.49 23.29
N LYS A 73 -8.98 0.70 23.36
CA LYS A 73 -10.02 1.00 24.38
C LYS A 73 -11.30 0.19 24.17
N TYR A 74 -11.77 0.08 22.94
CA TYR A 74 -13.02 -0.64 22.64
C TYR A 74 -12.86 -2.17 22.74
N GLU A 75 -11.69 -2.71 22.40
CA GLU A 75 -11.38 -4.13 22.56
C GLU A 75 -11.35 -4.55 24.04
N GLY A 76 -10.76 -3.71 24.92
CA GLY A 76 -10.78 -3.92 26.37
C GLY A 76 -12.19 -3.94 26.96
N VAL A 77 -13.05 -3.00 26.54
CA VAL A 77 -14.46 -2.96 26.98
C VAL A 77 -15.24 -4.19 26.50
N SER A 78 -15.03 -4.62 25.26
CA SER A 78 -15.69 -5.81 24.71
C SER A 78 -15.34 -7.07 25.50
N THR A 79 -14.07 -7.21 25.87
CA THR A 79 -13.58 -8.38 26.62
C THR A 79 -14.14 -8.38 28.04
N ASN A 80 -14.22 -7.21 28.69
CA ASN A 80 -14.84 -7.07 30.01
C ASN A 80 -16.34 -7.39 30.03
N LEU A 81 -17.04 -7.21 28.91
CA LEU A 81 -18.44 -7.61 28.75
C LEU A 81 -18.62 -9.11 28.44
N GLY A 82 -17.54 -9.91 28.52
CA GLY A 82 -17.57 -11.36 28.31
C GLY A 82 -17.57 -11.78 26.83
N ALA A 83 -17.29 -10.87 25.89
CA ALA A 83 -17.18 -11.24 24.49
C ALA A 83 -15.92 -12.08 24.24
N ASN A 84 -16.05 -13.11 23.41
CA ASN A 84 -14.89 -13.90 22.98
C ASN A 84 -14.12 -13.20 21.85
N TRP A 85 -12.91 -13.71 21.57
CA TRP A 85 -12.00 -13.17 20.56
C TRP A 85 -12.67 -12.87 19.20
N TRP A 86 -13.40 -13.85 18.68
CA TRP A 86 -14.08 -13.75 17.39
C TRP A 86 -15.18 -12.69 17.40
N GLN A 87 -15.93 -12.58 18.50
CA GLN A 87 -16.95 -11.55 18.67
C GLN A 87 -16.32 -10.15 18.72
N THR A 88 -15.23 -9.97 19.48
CA THR A 88 -14.49 -8.70 19.53
C THR A 88 -13.93 -8.33 18.17
N PHE A 89 -13.30 -9.27 17.46
CA PHE A 89 -12.75 -9.02 16.13
C PHE A 89 -13.83 -8.57 15.13
N ILE A 90 -14.95 -9.30 15.02
CA ILE A 90 -15.99 -9.02 14.03
C ILE A 90 -16.82 -7.78 14.38
N ARG A 91 -17.13 -7.58 15.67
CA ARG A 91 -18.04 -6.50 16.13
C ARG A 91 -17.33 -5.20 16.48
N VAL A 92 -16.05 -5.24 16.81
CA VAL A 92 -15.29 -4.07 17.28
C VAL A 92 -14.13 -3.78 16.34
N THR A 93 -13.17 -4.69 16.21
CA THR A 93 -11.93 -4.46 15.46
C THR A 93 -12.19 -4.22 13.98
N LEU A 94 -13.00 -5.06 13.32
CA LEU A 94 -13.26 -4.99 11.88
C LEU A 94 -14.03 -3.71 11.48
N PRO A 95 -15.11 -3.29 12.17
CA PRO A 95 -15.79 -2.03 11.89
C PRO A 95 -14.90 -0.80 12.16
N LEU A 96 -14.10 -0.81 13.23
CA LEU A 96 -13.16 0.26 13.52
C LEU A 96 -12.07 0.36 12.44
N SER A 97 -11.54 -0.77 11.98
CA SER A 97 -10.54 -0.85 10.91
C SER A 97 -11.02 -0.25 9.59
N LYS A 98 -12.33 -0.25 9.31
CA LYS A 98 -12.89 0.40 8.10
C LYS A 98 -12.57 1.90 8.03
N ASN A 99 -12.38 2.56 9.18
CA ASN A 99 -11.97 3.96 9.21
C ASN A 99 -10.49 4.12 8.81
N GLY A 100 -9.61 3.24 9.31
CA GLY A 100 -8.21 3.19 8.93
C GLY A 100 -7.98 2.79 7.46
N LEU A 101 -8.88 1.98 6.90
CA LEU A 101 -8.79 1.52 5.51
C LEU A 101 -8.72 2.68 4.49
N LYS A 102 -9.35 3.82 4.79
CA LYS A 102 -9.33 5.00 3.91
C LYS A 102 -7.91 5.52 3.71
N GLY A 103 -7.20 5.72 4.82
CA GLY A 103 -5.80 6.12 4.76
C GLY A 103 -4.94 5.05 4.09
N ALA A 104 -5.23 3.77 4.34
CA ALA A 104 -4.43 2.67 3.81
C ALA A 104 -4.55 2.60 2.29
N ILE A 105 -5.76 2.83 1.75
CA ILE A 105 -6.02 2.95 0.31
C ILE A 105 -5.26 4.14 -0.28
N LEU A 106 -5.34 5.32 0.34
CA LEU A 106 -4.64 6.52 -0.12
C LEU A 106 -3.12 6.30 -0.16
N MET A 107 -2.55 5.76 0.91
CA MET A 107 -1.12 5.50 0.99
C MET A 107 -0.68 4.45 -0.04
N THR A 108 -1.43 3.36 -0.16
CA THR A 108 -1.17 2.31 -1.16
C THR A 108 -1.20 2.86 -2.59
N TYR A 109 -2.18 3.72 -2.89
CA TYR A 109 -2.27 4.38 -4.19
C TYR A 109 -1.05 5.25 -4.50
N ILE A 110 -0.64 6.09 -3.55
CA ILE A 110 0.55 6.94 -3.68
C ILE A 110 1.79 6.09 -3.91
N VAL A 111 2.01 5.09 -3.05
CA VAL A 111 3.17 4.18 -3.17
C VAL A 111 3.17 3.52 -4.55
N SER A 112 2.06 2.92 -4.97
CA SER A 112 1.95 2.26 -6.28
C SER A 112 2.26 3.19 -7.46
N MET A 113 1.82 4.46 -7.43
CA MET A 113 2.10 5.41 -8.51
C MET A 113 3.58 5.74 -8.63
N THR A 114 4.33 5.72 -7.52
CA THR A 114 5.77 6.01 -7.50
C THR A 114 6.65 4.84 -7.96
N GLN A 115 6.10 3.64 -8.15
CA GLN A 115 6.87 2.42 -8.45
C GLN A 115 7.27 2.28 -9.94
N TYR A 116 8.08 3.21 -10.44
CA TYR A 116 8.55 3.16 -11.83
C TYR A 116 9.51 1.99 -12.10
N LEU A 117 10.49 1.75 -11.22
CA LEU A 117 11.55 0.76 -11.45
C LEU A 117 10.98 -0.67 -11.45
N ALA A 118 10.07 -0.98 -10.51
CA ALA A 118 9.39 -2.26 -10.45
C ALA A 118 8.57 -2.52 -11.71
N THR A 119 7.79 -1.52 -12.15
CA THR A 119 6.99 -1.61 -13.40
C THR A 119 7.88 -1.80 -14.62
N LEU A 120 9.00 -1.07 -14.70
CA LEU A 120 9.90 -1.12 -15.86
C LEU A 120 10.57 -2.49 -16.02
N MET A 121 11.16 -3.02 -14.95
CA MET A 121 11.89 -4.29 -15.02
C MET A 121 10.93 -5.46 -15.24
N ILE A 122 9.91 -5.56 -14.39
CA ILE A 122 9.00 -6.72 -14.38
C ILE A 122 7.97 -6.65 -15.50
N GLY A 123 7.61 -5.43 -15.92
CA GLY A 123 6.72 -5.20 -17.05
C GLY A 123 7.41 -5.31 -18.41
N ASP A 124 8.71 -5.58 -18.46
CA ASP A 124 9.49 -5.75 -19.70
C ASP A 124 9.34 -4.59 -20.70
N GLY A 125 9.19 -3.37 -20.17
CA GLY A 125 8.90 -2.17 -20.98
C GLY A 125 7.55 -2.15 -21.70
N LYS A 126 6.70 -3.19 -21.57
CA LYS A 126 5.36 -3.25 -22.19
C LYS A 126 4.38 -2.28 -21.53
N TYR A 127 4.54 -2.05 -20.23
CA TYR A 127 3.68 -1.17 -19.45
C TYR A 127 4.35 0.20 -19.24
N LEU A 128 4.02 1.14 -20.13
CA LEU A 128 4.56 2.50 -20.10
C LEU A 128 3.69 3.40 -19.23
N THR A 129 3.99 3.44 -17.93
CA THR A 129 3.38 4.43 -17.01
C THR A 129 4.03 5.81 -17.17
N LEU A 130 3.35 6.84 -16.67
CA LEU A 130 3.90 8.21 -16.66
C LEU A 130 5.27 8.27 -15.98
N SER A 131 5.44 7.57 -14.87
CA SER A 131 6.69 7.54 -14.10
C SER A 131 7.80 6.79 -14.85
N VAL A 132 7.46 5.70 -15.56
CA VAL A 132 8.41 4.98 -16.43
C VAL A 132 8.86 5.85 -17.61
N ARG A 133 7.95 6.59 -18.26
CA ARG A 133 8.32 7.47 -19.38
C ARG A 133 9.13 8.69 -18.95
N MET A 134 8.93 9.19 -17.74
CA MET A 134 9.67 10.35 -17.23
C MET A 134 11.15 10.03 -17.03
N PHE A 135 11.47 8.85 -16.52
CA PHE A 135 12.81 8.52 -16.02
C PHE A 135 13.94 8.66 -17.06
N PRO A 136 13.83 8.17 -18.32
CA PRO A 136 14.87 8.35 -19.33
C PRO A 136 15.17 9.82 -19.66
N PHE A 137 14.17 10.71 -19.64
CA PHE A 137 14.38 12.14 -19.91
C PHE A 137 15.17 12.83 -18.79
N THR A 138 14.96 12.40 -17.55
CA THR A 138 15.73 12.86 -16.39
C THR A 138 17.20 12.41 -16.52
N GLN A 139 17.44 11.16 -16.90
CA GLN A 139 18.80 10.62 -17.09
C GLN A 139 19.55 11.26 -18.26
N ALA A 140 18.83 11.59 -19.34
CA ALA A 140 19.41 12.26 -20.51
C ALA A 140 19.67 13.77 -20.32
N GLY A 141 19.48 14.32 -19.11
CA GLY A 141 19.66 15.75 -18.83
C GLY A 141 18.60 16.66 -19.50
N ARG A 142 17.51 16.10 -20.03
CA ARG A 142 16.44 16.83 -20.73
C ARG A 142 15.40 17.34 -19.72
N TYR A 143 15.83 18.15 -18.77
CA TYR A 143 15.02 18.58 -17.63
C TYR A 143 13.73 19.32 -18.02
N LYS A 144 13.71 20.05 -19.15
CA LYS A 144 12.49 20.70 -19.66
C LYS A 144 11.37 19.69 -19.91
N ILE A 145 11.68 18.54 -20.51
CA ILE A 145 10.70 17.50 -20.83
C ILE A 145 10.37 16.69 -19.58
N ALA A 146 11.37 16.37 -18.77
CA ALA A 146 11.16 15.69 -17.49
C ALA A 146 10.23 16.49 -16.56
N ALA A 147 10.36 17.82 -16.52
CA ALA A 147 9.50 18.70 -15.73
C ALA A 147 8.04 18.65 -16.19
N ILE A 148 7.78 18.61 -17.50
CA ILE A 148 6.42 18.46 -18.04
C ILE A 148 5.81 17.14 -17.55
N TYR A 149 6.53 16.02 -17.69
CA TYR A 149 6.08 14.73 -17.19
C TYR A 149 5.86 14.71 -15.68
N ALA A 150 6.72 15.37 -14.91
CA ALA A 150 6.59 15.46 -13.45
C ALA A 150 5.31 16.23 -13.06
N ILE A 151 5.02 17.36 -13.71
CA ILE A 151 3.80 18.14 -13.47
C ILE A 151 2.57 17.32 -13.87
N THR A 152 2.59 16.65 -15.04
CA THR A 152 1.48 15.79 -15.45
C THR A 152 1.27 14.63 -14.47
N PHE A 153 2.35 13.97 -14.03
CA PHE A 153 2.29 12.90 -13.04
C PHE A 153 1.70 13.39 -11.71
N LEU A 154 2.08 14.59 -11.25
CA LEU A 154 1.53 15.20 -10.05
C LEU A 154 0.02 15.43 -10.19
N ILE A 155 -0.43 16.03 -11.30
CA ILE A 155 -1.86 16.29 -11.54
C ILE A 155 -2.66 14.97 -11.56
N VAL A 156 -2.17 13.97 -12.29
CA VAL A 156 -2.81 12.65 -12.40
C VAL A 156 -2.81 11.91 -11.06
N THR A 157 -1.83 12.14 -10.20
CA THR A 157 -1.79 11.52 -8.86
C THR A 157 -2.75 12.22 -7.90
N ILE A 158 -2.82 13.56 -7.91
CA ILE A 158 -3.66 14.33 -6.98
C ILE A 158 -5.15 14.17 -7.27
N ILE A 159 -5.58 14.09 -8.54
CA ILE A 159 -7.01 14.03 -8.87
C ILE A 159 -7.71 12.81 -8.24
N PRO A 160 -7.24 11.56 -8.45
CA PRO A 160 -7.85 10.40 -7.81
C PRO A 160 -7.69 10.41 -6.29
N LEU A 161 -6.58 10.95 -5.77
CA LEU A 161 -6.37 11.11 -4.34
C LEU A 161 -7.46 12.00 -3.71
N TYR A 162 -7.76 13.14 -4.32
CA TYR A 162 -8.83 14.04 -3.90
C TYR A 162 -10.21 13.39 -4.02
N ILE A 163 -10.46 12.61 -5.07
CA ILE A 163 -11.72 11.86 -5.24
C ILE A 163 -11.86 10.81 -4.14
N ILE A 164 -10.82 10.01 -3.88
CA ILE A 164 -10.82 8.99 -2.83
C ILE A 164 -11.04 9.65 -1.47
N GLU A 165 -10.37 10.76 -1.19
CA GLU A 165 -10.55 11.54 0.03
C GLU A 165 -12.01 12.02 0.18
N LYS A 166 -12.58 12.70 -0.83
CA LYS A 166 -13.96 13.20 -0.78
C LYS A 166 -14.99 12.10 -0.67
N VAL A 167 -14.91 11.06 -1.51
CA VAL A 167 -15.87 9.95 -1.53
C VAL A 167 -15.84 9.17 -0.22
N LEU A 168 -14.64 8.92 0.33
CA LEU A 168 -14.51 8.16 1.57
C LEU A 168 -14.77 8.99 2.82
N ILE A 169 -14.41 10.28 2.88
CA ILE A 169 -14.62 11.14 4.06
C ILE A 169 -16.08 11.64 4.14
N PHE A 170 -16.72 11.99 3.02
CA PHE A 170 -18.08 12.55 3.01
C PHE A 170 -19.15 11.57 3.55
N ARG A 171 -18.89 10.26 3.52
CA ARG A 171 -19.76 9.24 4.13
C ARG A 171 -19.82 9.30 5.67
N ARG A 172 -18.95 10.09 6.33
CA ARG A 172 -18.92 10.20 7.80
C ARG A 172 -19.80 11.31 8.37
N GLY A 173 -20.18 12.31 7.56
CA GLY A 173 -21.01 13.45 8.00
C GLY A 173 -22.53 13.17 8.06
N ARG A 174 -23.00 12.01 7.60
CA ARG A 174 -24.43 11.65 7.56
C ARG A 174 -24.93 10.77 8.71
N HIS A 175 -24.04 10.37 9.64
CA HIS A 175 -24.40 9.52 10.77
C HIS A 175 -24.45 10.27 12.12
N LEU A 176 -24.28 11.60 12.10
CA LEU A 176 -24.29 12.48 13.28
C LEU A 176 -25.31 13.63 13.17
N SER A 177 -26.26 13.54 12.23
CA SER A 177 -27.40 14.46 12.10
C SER A 177 -28.70 13.74 12.40
#